data_AF-A0A1K2HS96-F1
#
_entry.id   AF-A0A1K2HS96-F1
#
_cell.length_a   1.000
_cell.length_b   1.000
_cell.length_c   1.000
_cell.angle_alpha   90.00
_cell.angle_beta   90.00
_cell.angle_gamma   90.00
#
_symmetry.space_group_name_H-M   'P 1'
#
loop_
_entity.id
_entity.type
_entity.pdbx_description
1 polymer ?
#
loop_
_entity_poly.entity_id
_entity_poly.type
_entity_poly.pdbx_seq_one_letter_code
_entity_poly.pdbx_strand_id
1 'polypeptide(L)'
;MFDKAVLSIQRKAMNIRKYTRRADKLAVGICSFWLGVGLLLVIGSLYMFCIHAGLLLTGHRVNGNIVGESCRKQDCSYMIEFKDINGKVLEASSASSSLSKQYTVEILFQQQPGRAPEHIRVNLFGEMWAAPIVMLILGLPLLVVGAHLLLTTLPTRRQSRKRS
;
A
#
# COMPACT_ATOMS: atom_id res chain seq x y z
N MET A 1 35.45 -47.66 -27.96
CA MET A 1 35.78 -46.23 -27.67
C MET A 1 34.56 -45.30 -27.74
N PHE A 2 33.52 -45.61 -28.52
CA PHE A 2 32.29 -44.79 -28.67
C PHE A 2 31.43 -44.62 -27.40
N ASP A 3 31.40 -45.60 -26.49
CA ASP A 3 30.54 -45.55 -25.30
C ASP A 3 30.81 -44.38 -24.35
N LYS A 4 32.08 -44.00 -24.18
CA LYS A 4 32.44 -42.91 -23.26
C LYS A 4 31.93 -41.55 -23.76
N ALA A 5 31.93 -41.34 -25.08
CA ALA A 5 31.43 -40.11 -25.68
C ALA A 5 29.91 -39.99 -25.49
N VAL A 6 29.16 -41.06 -25.73
CA VAL A 6 27.70 -41.10 -25.57
C VAL A 6 27.30 -40.85 -24.11
N LEU A 7 27.97 -41.49 -23.16
CA LEU A 7 27.72 -41.28 -21.72
C LEU A 7 28.02 -39.85 -21.26
N SER A 8 29.00 -39.18 -21.88
CA SER A 8 29.34 -37.78 -21.56
C SER A 8 28.26 -36.80 -22.06
N ILE A 9 27.70 -37.05 -23.25
CA ILE A 9 26.64 -36.23 -23.85
C ILE A 9 25.34 -36.38 -23.06
N GLN A 10 24.99 -37.62 -22.70
CA GLN A 10 23.83 -37.92 -21.86
C GLN A 10 23.94 -37.23 -20.49
N ARG A 11 25.12 -37.27 -19.84
CA ARG A 11 25.34 -36.54 -18.58
C ARG A 11 25.22 -35.04 -18.73
N LYS A 12 25.80 -34.44 -19.77
CA LYS A 12 25.66 -33.00 -20.05
C LYS A 12 24.19 -32.61 -20.27
N ALA A 13 23.45 -33.36 -21.10
CA ALA A 13 22.03 -33.11 -21.35
C ALA A 13 21.18 -33.24 -20.07
N MET A 14 21.48 -34.22 -19.22
CA MET A 14 20.77 -34.42 -17.95
C MET A 14 21.09 -33.30 -16.94
N ASN A 15 22.33 -32.81 -16.89
CA ASN A 15 22.72 -31.68 -16.06
C ASN A 15 22.09 -30.36 -16.53
N ILE A 16 22.03 -30.12 -17.85
CA ILE A 16 21.34 -28.94 -18.42
C ILE A 16 19.86 -28.97 -18.06
N ARG A 17 19.17 -30.11 -18.20
CA ARG A 17 17.75 -30.25 -17.80
C ARG A 17 17.52 -30.04 -16.30
N LYS A 18 18.45 -30.47 -15.45
CA LYS A 18 18.36 -30.24 -14.00
C LYS A 18 18.56 -28.76 -13.65
N TYR A 19 19.46 -28.08 -14.35
CA TYR A 19 19.72 -26.65 -14.17
C TYR A 19 18.52 -25.81 -14.60
N THR A 20 17.95 -26.06 -15.79
CA THR A 20 16.77 -25.34 -16.27
C THR A 20 15.56 -25.55 -15.35
N ARG A 21 15.29 -26.78 -14.90
CA ARG A 21 14.19 -27.04 -13.94
C ARG A 21 14.36 -26.34 -12.59
N ARG A 22 15.60 -26.12 -12.11
CA ARG A 22 15.84 -25.37 -10.88
C ARG A 22 15.64 -23.87 -11.11
N ALA A 23 16.11 -23.35 -12.24
CA ALA A 23 15.91 -21.96 -12.63
C ALA A 23 14.42 -21.63 -12.78
N ASP A 24 13.63 -22.50 -13.41
CA ASP A 24 12.18 -22.32 -13.57
C ASP A 24 11.44 -22.27 -12.23
N LYS A 25 11.80 -23.16 -11.28
CA LYS A 25 11.21 -23.15 -9.93
C LYS A 25 11.54 -21.88 -9.16
N LEU A 26 12.78 -21.41 -9.26
CA LEU A 26 13.21 -20.16 -8.62
C LEU A 26 12.50 -18.96 -9.26
N ALA A 27 12.38 -18.93 -10.59
CA ALA A 27 11.68 -17.88 -11.32
C ALA A 27 10.20 -17.79 -10.91
N VAL A 28 9.49 -18.92 -10.86
CA VAL A 28 8.09 -18.96 -10.41
C VAL A 28 7.95 -18.49 -8.96
N GLY A 29 8.86 -18.91 -8.07
CA GLY A 29 8.88 -18.47 -6.68
C GLY A 29 9.07 -16.96 -6.52
N ILE A 30 10.05 -16.39 -7.22
CA ILE A 30 10.34 -14.95 -7.21
C ILE A 30 9.16 -14.17 -7.81
N CYS A 31 8.58 -14.61 -8.93
CA CYS A 31 7.43 -13.96 -9.56
C CYS A 31 6.20 -13.95 -8.63
N SER A 32 5.95 -15.07 -7.95
CA SER A 32 4.83 -15.20 -7.01
C SER A 32 5.00 -14.28 -5.79
N PHE A 33 6.24 -14.12 -5.32
CA PHE A 33 6.57 -13.19 -4.25
C PHE A 33 6.27 -11.73 -4.65
N TRP A 34 6.78 -11.28 -5.79
CA TRP A 34 6.55 -9.90 -6.26
C TRP A 34 5.08 -9.61 -6.54
N LEU A 35 4.36 -10.59 -7.10
CA LEU A 35 2.91 -10.48 -7.30
C LEU A 35 2.18 -10.34 -5.96
N GLY A 36 2.55 -11.15 -4.96
CA GLY A 36 1.99 -11.06 -3.61
C GLY A 36 2.25 -9.70 -2.93
N VAL A 37 3.48 -9.19 -3.04
CA VAL A 37 3.84 -7.85 -2.52
C VAL A 37 3.04 -6.75 -3.22
N GLY A 38 2.97 -6.78 -4.56
CA GLY A 38 2.18 -5.82 -5.34
C GLY A 38 0.69 -5.85 -4.96
N LEU A 39 0.11 -7.05 -4.81
CA LEU A 39 -1.27 -7.23 -4.37
C LEU A 39 -1.51 -6.64 -2.97
N LEU A 40 -0.62 -6.91 -2.01
CA LEU A 40 -0.71 -6.37 -0.65
C LEU A 40 -0.66 -4.84 -0.63
N LEU A 41 0.20 -4.23 -1.44
CA LEU A 41 0.28 -2.77 -1.56
C LEU A 41 -1.01 -2.17 -2.13
N VAL A 42 -1.57 -2.80 -3.17
CA VAL A 42 -2.84 -2.34 -3.78
C VAL A 42 -4.01 -2.49 -2.80
N ILE A 43 -4.11 -3.62 -2.09
CA ILE A 43 -5.14 -3.84 -1.07
C ILE A 43 -4.98 -2.84 0.08
N GLY A 44 -3.75 -2.62 0.55
CA GLY A 44 -3.46 -1.64 1.60
C GLY A 44 -3.84 -0.22 1.19
N SER A 45 -3.54 0.16 -0.05
CA SER A 45 -3.96 1.45 -0.62
C SER A 45 -5.48 1.58 -0.67
N LEU A 46 -6.19 0.55 -1.13
CA LEU A 46 -7.66 0.56 -1.17
C LEU A 46 -8.28 0.63 0.23
N TYR A 47 -7.70 -0.08 1.20
CA TYR A 47 -8.15 -0.03 2.58
C TYR A 47 -8.01 1.37 3.18
N MET A 48 -6.84 2.01 3.00
CA MET A 48 -6.61 3.40 3.41
C MET A 48 -7.57 4.35 2.70
N PHE A 49 -7.78 4.16 1.38
CA PHE A 49 -8.75 4.94 0.61
C PHE A 49 -10.17 4.83 1.18
N CYS A 50 -10.62 3.62 1.53
CA CYS A 50 -11.94 3.40 2.11
C CYS A 50 -12.10 4.07 3.49
N ILE A 51 -11.08 4.01 4.34
CA ILE A 51 -11.08 4.71 5.64
C ILE A 51 -11.21 6.22 5.44
N HIS A 52 -10.39 6.79 4.55
CA HIS A 52 -10.40 8.22 4.29
C HIS A 52 -11.69 8.69 3.60
N ALA A 53 -12.21 7.92 2.65
CA ALA A 53 -13.49 8.18 2.01
C ALA A 53 -14.65 8.12 3.01
N GLY A 54 -14.64 7.15 3.92
CA GLY A 54 -15.63 7.06 5.00
C GLY A 54 -15.61 8.29 5.92
N LEU A 55 -14.41 8.76 6.30
CA LEU A 55 -14.25 9.99 7.07
C LEU A 55 -14.77 11.21 6.29
N LEU A 56 -14.47 11.31 4.99
CA LEU A 56 -14.91 12.43 4.15
C LEU A 56 -16.42 12.49 3.92
N LEU A 57 -17.10 11.34 3.93
CA LEU A 57 -18.54 11.22 3.72
C LEU A 57 -19.34 11.44 5.02
N THR A 58 -18.80 11.02 6.16
CA THR A 58 -19.53 11.04 7.45
C THR A 58 -19.02 12.09 8.41
N GLY A 59 -17.86 12.69 8.15
CA GLY A 59 -17.22 13.66 9.01
C GLY A 59 -17.87 15.05 8.88
N HIS A 60 -18.01 15.71 10.02
CA HIS A 60 -18.35 17.12 10.04
C HIS A 60 -17.12 17.95 9.73
N ARG A 61 -17.29 18.94 8.85
CA ARG A 61 -16.24 19.87 8.45
C ARG A 61 -16.39 21.16 9.25
N VAL A 62 -15.36 21.50 10.00
CA VAL A 62 -15.31 22.74 10.77
C VAL A 62 -13.98 23.43 10.56
N ASN A 63 -14.04 24.76 10.55
CA ASN A 63 -12.83 25.57 10.53
C ASN A 63 -12.26 25.64 11.95
N GLY A 64 -11.02 25.20 12.11
CA GLY A 64 -10.24 25.37 13.33
C GLY A 64 -9.13 26.38 13.14
N ASN A 65 -8.73 26.99 14.25
CA ASN A 65 -7.58 27.91 14.30
C ASN A 65 -6.41 27.23 14.98
N ILE A 66 -5.20 27.48 14.47
CA ILE A 66 -3.96 27.05 15.10
C ILE A 66 -3.65 28.04 16.22
N VAL A 67 -3.62 27.56 17.46
CA VAL A 67 -3.51 28.43 18.65
C VAL A 67 -2.10 28.42 19.23
N GLY A 68 -1.34 27.36 18.95
CA GLY A 68 0.04 27.26 19.40
C GLY A 68 0.73 26.02 18.85
N GLU A 69 2.01 25.91 19.20
CA GLU A 69 2.85 24.76 18.91
C GLU A 69 3.35 24.21 20.25
N SER A 70 3.08 22.94 20.51
CA SER A 70 3.58 22.21 21.66
C SER A 70 4.73 21.33 21.21
N CYS A 71 5.95 21.74 21.55
CA CYS A 71 7.17 21.00 21.26
C CYS A 71 7.60 20.20 22.50
N ARG A 72 7.68 18.87 22.37
CA ARG A 72 8.22 17.99 23.42
C ARG A 72 9.46 17.28 22.92
N LYS A 73 10.62 17.68 23.45
CA LYS A 73 11.97 17.10 23.28
C LYS A 73 12.53 17.00 21.84
N GLN A 74 11.71 17.00 20.79
CA GLN A 74 12.08 17.13 19.37
C GLN A 74 10.85 17.04 18.46
N ASP A 75 9.73 16.50 18.96
CA ASP A 75 8.47 16.47 18.24
C ASP A 75 7.67 17.74 18.54
N CYS A 76 7.51 18.56 17.52
CA CYS A 76 6.60 19.69 17.56
C CYS A 76 5.24 19.28 17.00
N SER A 77 4.20 19.54 17.78
CA SER A 77 2.82 19.30 17.41
C SER A 77 2.05 20.62 17.46
N TYR A 78 1.21 20.87 16.47
CA TYR A 78 0.36 22.05 16.46
C TYR A 78 -0.89 21.78 17.29
N MET A 79 -1.21 22.71 18.20
CA MET A 79 -2.47 22.74 18.93
C MET A 79 -3.49 23.51 18.10
N ILE A 80 -4.58 22.83 17.76
CA ILE A 80 -5.65 23.35 16.93
C ILE A 80 -6.91 23.40 17.79
N GLU A 81 -7.49 24.59 17.92
CA GLU A 81 -8.81 24.78 18.53
C GLU A 81 -9.88 24.83 17.47
N PHE A 82 -10.98 24.13 17.71
CA PHE A 82 -12.17 24.20 16.87
C PHE A 82 -13.43 24.16 17.71
N LYS A 83 -14.51 24.69 17.14
CA LYS A 83 -15.84 24.59 17.74
C LYS A 83 -16.53 23.34 17.23
N ASP A 84 -16.93 22.50 18.17
CA ASP A 84 -17.81 21.36 17.94
C ASP A 84 -19.24 21.81 17.54
N ILE A 85 -20.06 20.89 17.02
CA ILE A 85 -21.48 21.10 16.68
C ILE A 85 -22.31 21.66 17.85
N ASN A 86 -21.88 21.43 19.10
CA ASN A 86 -22.52 21.96 20.30
C ASN A 86 -21.98 23.35 20.72
N GLY A 87 -21.11 23.97 19.92
CA GLY A 87 -20.45 25.23 20.22
C GLY A 87 -19.33 25.14 21.26
N LYS A 88 -18.99 23.93 21.73
CA LYS A 88 -17.90 23.69 22.68
C LYS A 88 -16.56 23.81 21.96
N VAL A 89 -15.63 24.57 22.54
CA VAL A 89 -14.24 24.63 22.04
C VAL A 89 -13.52 23.34 22.46
N LEU A 90 -12.93 22.66 21.48
CA LEU A 90 -12.13 21.46 21.67
C LEU A 90 -10.73 21.70 21.12
N GLU A 91 -9.75 21.12 21.79
CA GLU A 91 -8.33 21.16 21.40
C GLU A 91 -7.92 19.81 20.79
N ALA A 92 -7.25 19.86 19.65
CA ALA A 92 -6.60 18.72 19.02
C ALA A 92 -5.11 18.99 18.83
N SER A 93 -4.30 17.96 19.02
CA SER A 93 -2.87 17.99 18.69
C SER A 93 -2.67 17.29 17.36
N SER A 94 -2.05 17.98 16.39
CA SER A 94 -1.63 17.39 15.12
C SER A 94 -0.10 17.44 15.00
N ALA A 95 0.52 16.28 14.74
CA ALA A 95 1.96 16.17 14.51
C ALA A 95 2.39 16.53 13.08
N SER A 96 1.50 17.15 12.30
CA SER A 96 1.72 17.47 10.89
C SER A 96 2.76 18.58 10.72
N SER A 97 3.92 18.22 10.17
CA SER A 97 5.02 19.12 9.83
C SER A 97 4.73 20.07 8.67
N SER A 98 3.59 19.91 7.99
CA SER A 98 3.17 20.74 6.84
C SER A 98 2.30 21.94 7.22
N LEU A 99 1.91 22.07 8.49
CA LEU A 99 1.12 23.18 9.02
C LEU A 99 2.00 24.45 9.10
N SER A 100 2.17 25.13 7.97
CA SER A 100 2.59 26.54 8.01
C SER A 100 1.52 27.35 8.76
N LYS A 101 1.88 28.47 9.40
CA LYS A 101 0.98 29.42 10.11
C LYS A 101 -0.11 30.03 9.21
N GLN A 102 -0.92 29.22 8.56
CA GLN A 102 -2.15 29.63 7.90
C GLN A 102 -3.26 29.60 8.94
N TYR A 103 -3.89 30.75 9.10
CA TYR A 103 -4.75 31.12 10.22
C TYR A 103 -6.02 30.28 10.36
N THR A 104 -6.31 29.37 9.43
CA THR A 104 -7.52 28.55 9.46
C THR A 104 -7.26 27.24 8.74
N VAL A 105 -7.52 26.12 9.43
CA VAL A 105 -7.41 24.78 8.87
C VAL A 105 -8.77 24.10 8.93
N GLU A 106 -9.13 23.40 7.86
CA GLU A 106 -10.35 22.61 7.84
C GLU A 106 -10.09 21.30 8.59
N ILE A 107 -10.89 21.03 9.62
CA ILE A 107 -10.83 19.83 10.43
C ILE A 107 -11.99 18.92 10.07
N LEU A 108 -11.67 17.66 9.84
CA LEU A 108 -12.66 16.59 9.81
C LEU A 108 -12.63 15.82 11.12
N PHE A 109 -13.80 15.70 11.74
CA PHE A 109 -14.00 14.88 12.92
C PHE A 109 -15.29 14.09 12.81
N GLN A 110 -15.31 12.90 13.41
CA GLN A 110 -16.51 12.08 13.55
C GLN A 110 -16.98 12.16 14.99
N GLN A 111 -18.17 12.73 15.19
CA GLN A 111 -18.75 12.85 16.52
C GLN A 111 -19.89 11.86 16.71
N GLN A 112 -19.74 10.97 17.70
CA GLN A 112 -20.85 10.18 18.20
C GLN A 112 -21.56 10.97 19.33
N PRO A 113 -22.90 11.03 19.33
CA PRO A 113 -23.63 11.73 20.38
C PRO A 113 -23.29 11.16 21.75
N GLY A 114 -22.83 12.02 22.66
CA GLY A 114 -22.45 11.65 24.03
C GLY A 114 -21.00 11.15 24.21
N ARG A 115 -20.17 11.17 23.16
CA ARG A 115 -18.74 10.79 23.25
C ARG A 115 -17.84 11.94 22.80
N ALA A 116 -16.64 12.03 23.36
CA ALA A 116 -15.59 12.91 22.84
C ALA A 116 -15.28 12.50 21.38
N PRO A 117 -14.98 13.46 20.48
CA PRO A 117 -14.74 13.15 19.08
C PRO A 117 -13.60 12.15 18.94
N GLU A 118 -13.91 11.00 18.33
CA GLU A 118 -12.95 9.97 17.99
C GLU A 118 -12.43 10.31 16.57
N HIS A 119 -11.10 10.41 16.42
CA HIS A 119 -10.40 10.73 15.18
C HIS A 119 -10.59 12.17 14.66
N ILE A 120 -9.73 13.07 15.15
CA ILE A 120 -9.58 14.42 14.63
C ILE A 120 -8.46 14.40 13.59
N ARG A 121 -8.75 14.72 12.33
CA ARG A 121 -7.73 14.87 11.28
C ARG A 121 -7.84 16.22 10.61
N VAL A 122 -6.69 16.83 10.36
CA VAL A 122 -6.59 18.02 9.52
C VAL A 122 -6.86 17.59 8.06
N ASN A 123 -7.76 18.28 7.38
CA ASN A 123 -8.14 18.00 5.99
C ASN A 123 -7.07 18.54 5.02
N LEU A 124 -5.84 18.03 5.13
CA LEU A 124 -4.79 18.27 4.16
C LEU A 124 -4.80 17.13 3.16
N PHE A 125 -5.19 17.43 1.91
CA PHE A 125 -5.22 16.45 0.82
C PHE A 125 -3.90 15.68 0.71
N GLY A 126 -2.77 16.37 0.84
CA GLY A 126 -1.44 15.75 0.82
C GLY A 126 -1.25 14.68 1.89
N GLU A 127 -1.73 14.90 3.12
CA GLU A 127 -1.48 13.98 4.24
C GLU A 127 -2.41 12.75 4.22
N MET A 128 -3.65 12.93 3.74
CA MET A 128 -4.60 11.82 3.61
C MET A 128 -4.28 10.94 2.41
N TRP A 129 -3.79 11.53 1.31
CA TRP A 129 -3.66 10.81 0.04
C TRP A 129 -2.23 10.45 -0.35
N ALA A 130 -1.19 11.05 0.23
CA ALA A 130 0.20 10.73 -0.15
C ALA A 130 0.52 9.24 0.05
N ALA A 131 0.22 8.68 1.22
CA ALA A 131 0.49 7.28 1.52
C ALA A 131 -0.22 6.30 0.57
N PRO A 132 -1.55 6.36 0.35
CA PRO A 132 -2.22 5.47 -0.59
C PRO A 132 -1.75 5.69 -2.03
N ILE A 133 -1.53 6.94 -2.48
CA ILE A 133 -1.01 7.21 -3.83
C ILE A 133 0.35 6.56 -4.04
N VAL A 134 1.28 6.70 -3.08
CA VAL A 134 2.62 6.08 -3.17
C VAL A 134 2.52 4.56 -3.20
N MET A 135 1.68 3.96 -2.34
CA MET A 135 1.45 2.51 -2.36
C MET A 135 0.89 2.03 -3.70
N LEU A 136 -0.01 2.80 -4.32
CA LEU A 136 -0.61 2.46 -5.61
C LEU A 136 0.39 2.58 -6.76
N ILE A 137 1.20 3.64 -6.77
CA ILE A 137 2.27 3.85 -7.77
C ILE A 137 3.31 2.74 -7.71
N LEU A 138 3.65 2.24 -6.51
CA LEU A 138 4.60 1.14 -6.35
C LEU A 138 3.94 -0.22 -6.61
N GLY A 139 2.73 -0.43 -6.11
CA GLY A 139 2.01 -1.70 -6.16
C GLY A 139 1.57 -2.10 -7.57
N LEU A 140 1.07 -1.15 -8.39
CA LEU A 140 0.59 -1.44 -9.74
C LEU A 140 1.66 -2.02 -10.67
N PRO A 141 2.85 -1.41 -10.82
CA PRO A 141 3.92 -1.97 -11.65
C PRO A 141 4.36 -3.35 -11.18
N LEU A 142 4.50 -3.54 -9.86
CA LEU A 142 4.84 -4.82 -9.25
C LEU A 142 3.81 -5.91 -9.59
N LEU A 143 2.52 -5.57 -9.51
CA LEU A 143 1.42 -6.46 -9.83
C LEU A 143 1.38 -6.79 -11.33
N VAL A 144 1.54 -5.80 -12.21
CA VAL A 144 1.54 -5.99 -13.67
C VAL A 144 2.72 -6.85 -14.11
N VAL A 145 3.93 -6.56 -13.63
CA VAL A 145 5.14 -7.33 -13.97
C VAL A 145 5.04 -8.75 -13.41
N GLY A 146 4.64 -8.90 -12.15
CA GLY A 146 4.44 -10.21 -11.52
C GLY A 146 3.41 -11.07 -12.27
N ALA A 147 2.27 -10.48 -12.63
CA ALA A 147 1.22 -11.16 -13.38
C ALA A 147 1.68 -11.55 -14.79
N HIS A 148 2.36 -10.66 -15.51
CA HIS A 148 2.88 -10.94 -16.85
C HIS A 148 3.90 -12.07 -16.85
N LEU A 149 4.84 -12.06 -15.91
CA LEU A 149 5.84 -13.12 -15.76
C LEU A 149 5.21 -14.45 -15.34
N LEU A 150 4.20 -14.43 -14.48
CA LEU A 150 3.49 -15.64 -14.06
C LEU A 150 2.68 -16.25 -15.21
N LEU A 151 1.98 -15.41 -16.00
CA LEU A 151 1.25 -15.84 -17.19
C LEU A 151 2.16 -16.45 -18.27
N THR A 152 3.37 -15.92 -18.43
CA THR A 152 4.33 -16.40 -19.44
C THR A 152 5.11 -17.64 -18.99
N THR A 153 5.31 -17.84 -17.69
CA THR A 153 6.01 -19.00 -17.12
C THR A 153 5.09 -20.18 -16.82
N LEU A 154 3.78 -19.96 -16.70
CA LEU A 154 2.80 -21.03 -16.57
C LEU A 154 2.82 -21.87 -17.86
N PRO A 155 3.18 -23.18 -17.79
CA PRO A 155 3.13 -24.03 -18.96
C PRO A 155 1.69 -24.06 -19.45
N THR A 156 1.47 -23.52 -20.65
CA THR A 156 0.17 -23.64 -21.33
C THR A 156 -0.14 -25.12 -21.36
N ARG A 157 -1.13 -25.55 -20.56
CA ARG A 157 -1.61 -26.93 -20.49
C ARG A 157 -2.35 -27.22 -21.80
N ARG A 158 -1.63 -27.21 -22.92
CA ARG A 158 -2.14 -27.58 -24.24
C ARG A 158 -2.45 -29.08 -24.17
N GLN A 159 -3.71 -29.35 -23.86
CA GLN A 159 -4.54 -30.41 -24.43
C GLN A 159 -3.77 -31.64 -24.94
N SER A 160 -3.35 -32.52 -24.03
CA SER A 160 -3.19 -33.94 -24.36
C SER A 160 -4.54 -34.65 -24.18
N ARG A 161 -5.58 -34.15 -24.86
CA ARG A 161 -6.87 -34.83 -25.03
C ARG A 161 -7.13 -34.97 -26.52
N LYS A 162 -6.33 -35.83 -27.18
CA LYS A 162 -6.70 -36.59 -28.38
C LYS A 162 -5.50 -37.42 -28.82
N ARG A 163 -5.49 -38.69 -28.40
CA ARG A 163 -5.15 -39.84 -29.25
C ARG A 163 -5.84 -41.04 -28.64
N SER A 164 -7.03 -41.28 -29.20
CA SER A 164 -7.63 -42.61 -29.35
C SER A 164 -6.64 -43.57 -29.96
#